data_AF-A0AAV1I1N4-F1
#
_entry.id   AF-A0AAV1I1N4-F1
#
_cell.length_a   1.000
_cell.length_b   1.000
_cell.length_c   1.000
_cell.angle_alpha   90.00
_cell.angle_beta   90.00
_cell.angle_gamma   90.00
#
_symmetry.space_group_name_H-M   'P 1'
#
loop_
_entity.id
_entity.type
_entity.pdbx_description
1 polymer ?
#
loop_
_entity_poly.entity_id
_entity_poly.type
_entity_poly.pdbx_seq_one_letter_code
_entity_poly.pdbx_strand_id
1 'polypeptide(L)'
;MHASVQQCALQIVAVAALLLAGKVEETPHKLQQVLHAAVEARFRRQPQLAQQVMANLDELQAAVSKAERSILYIINFEMVIQHPHKIAQELTNPAAFNLRAHTLPSSDGKYRELNFAIYNVANASLQTTLCLQYPAPSIAVAVLYLAMNLLKCEAPMFRGKQWWQHTPVNALELKDMTDQILEVYEQRPLRVPQFTLLPPPGSHKRQPALVQEEGQPAMPEVHMQIEGDEQQVEAVQPQQYLVV
;
A
#
# COMPACT_ATOMS: atom_id res chain seq x y z
N MET A 1 20.43 -34.80 7.34
CA MET A 1 20.79 -33.37 7.49
C MET A 1 20.70 -32.56 6.19
N HIS A 2 20.69 -33.17 4.99
CA HIS A 2 20.70 -32.42 3.71
C HIS A 2 19.40 -31.66 3.36
N ALA A 3 18.22 -32.09 3.84
CA ALA A 3 16.95 -31.40 3.56
C ALA A 3 16.83 -30.01 4.22
N SER A 4 17.55 -29.77 5.32
CA SER A 4 17.52 -28.49 6.05
C SER A 4 18.23 -27.36 5.30
N VAL A 5 19.30 -27.68 4.56
CA VAL A 5 20.12 -26.67 3.86
C VAL A 5 19.40 -26.12 2.62
N GLN A 6 18.70 -26.97 1.86
CA GLN A 6 17.86 -26.51 0.73
C GLN A 6 16.65 -25.70 1.20
N GLN A 7 16.11 -26.01 2.40
CA GLN A 7 15.00 -25.25 2.97
C GLN A 7 15.42 -23.87 3.51
N CYS A 8 16.68 -23.70 3.92
CA CYS A 8 17.25 -22.39 4.28
C CYS A 8 17.59 -21.52 3.05
N ALA A 9 17.87 -22.11 1.89
CA ALA A 9 18.33 -21.37 0.72
C ALA A 9 17.33 -20.28 0.26
N LEU A 10 16.03 -20.61 0.18
CA LEU A 10 15.01 -19.62 -0.21
C LEU A 10 14.90 -18.49 0.81
N GLN A 11 15.09 -18.78 2.10
CA GLN A 11 15.04 -17.73 3.13
C GLN A 11 16.22 -16.77 3.04
N ILE A 12 17.41 -17.31 2.77
CA ILE A 12 18.61 -16.50 2.60
C ILE A 12 18.40 -15.53 1.43
N VAL A 13 17.89 -16.02 0.30
CA VAL A 13 17.56 -15.19 -0.86
C VAL A 13 16.46 -14.18 -0.53
N ALA A 14 15.41 -14.57 0.19
CA ALA A 14 14.33 -13.67 0.58
C ALA A 14 14.80 -12.54 1.51
N VAL A 15 15.62 -12.86 2.51
CA VAL A 15 16.21 -11.86 3.43
C VAL A 15 17.15 -10.93 2.67
N ALA A 16 17.99 -11.47 1.78
CA ALA A 16 18.87 -10.66 0.93
C ALA A 16 18.07 -9.70 0.02
N ALA A 17 17.01 -10.20 -0.63
CA ALA A 17 16.13 -9.39 -1.46
C ALA A 17 15.41 -8.30 -0.66
N LEU A 18 14.94 -8.61 0.56
CA LEU A 18 14.28 -7.64 1.44
C LEU A 18 15.23 -6.53 1.90
N LEU A 19 16.49 -6.87 2.21
CA LEU A 19 17.53 -5.89 2.56
C LEU A 19 17.89 -4.99 1.37
N LEU A 20 18.01 -5.57 0.17
CA LEU A 20 18.23 -4.80 -1.06
C LEU A 20 17.08 -3.84 -1.33
N ALA A 21 15.83 -4.33 -1.27
CA ALA A 21 14.65 -3.51 -1.46
C ALA A 21 14.60 -2.34 -0.45
N GLY A 22 14.89 -2.59 0.83
CA GLY A 22 14.96 -1.52 1.84
C GLY A 22 16.03 -0.48 1.54
N LYS A 23 17.18 -0.87 0.96
CA LYS A 23 18.21 0.09 0.54
C LYS A 23 17.75 0.93 -0.66
N VAL A 24 17.09 0.32 -1.65
CA VAL A 24 16.61 1.00 -2.86
C VAL A 24 15.47 1.97 -2.55
N GLU A 25 14.58 1.61 -1.62
CA GLU A 25 13.44 2.43 -1.18
C GLU A 25 13.80 3.43 -0.06
N GLU A 26 15.09 3.69 0.18
CA GLU A 26 15.58 4.62 1.22
C GLU A 26 15.04 4.32 2.64
N THR A 27 14.75 3.04 2.92
CA THR A 27 14.30 2.51 4.21
C THR A 27 15.19 1.34 4.69
N PRO A 28 16.51 1.56 4.85
CA PRO A 28 17.45 0.49 5.14
C PRO A 28 17.26 -0.08 6.55
N HIS A 29 17.33 -1.39 6.68
CA HIS A 29 17.27 -2.11 7.95
C HIS A 29 18.59 -2.86 8.21
N LYS A 30 18.94 -3.06 9.49
CA LYS A 30 20.14 -3.83 9.84
C LYS A 30 19.95 -5.30 9.51
N LEU A 31 20.94 -5.92 8.86
CA LEU A 31 20.95 -7.34 8.49
C LEU A 31 20.52 -8.25 9.63
N GLN A 32 21.14 -8.07 10.81
CA GLN A 32 20.82 -8.88 11.99
C GLN A 32 19.34 -8.76 12.40
N GLN A 33 18.75 -7.56 12.37
CA GLN A 33 17.34 -7.36 12.75
C GLN A 33 16.39 -8.07 11.78
N VAL A 34 16.63 -7.93 10.48
CA VAL A 34 15.82 -8.58 9.45
C VAL A 34 15.95 -10.10 9.53
N LEU A 35 17.16 -10.60 9.78
CA LEU A 35 17.41 -12.03 9.92
C LEU A 35 16.72 -12.62 11.15
N HIS A 36 16.79 -11.97 12.31
CA HIS A 36 16.06 -12.39 13.51
C HIS A 36 14.56 -12.45 13.25
N ALA A 37 13.97 -11.40 12.67
CA ALA A 37 12.55 -11.36 12.35
C ALA A 37 12.15 -12.46 11.35
N ALA A 38 12.98 -12.73 10.33
CA ALA A 38 12.71 -13.77 9.34
C ALA A 38 12.75 -15.18 9.94
N VAL A 39 13.69 -15.45 10.84
CA VAL A 39 13.80 -16.75 11.54
C VAL A 39 12.64 -16.92 12.52
N GLU A 40 12.31 -15.90 13.30
CA GLU A 40 11.16 -15.92 14.20
C GLU A 40 9.85 -16.15 13.45
N ALA A 41 9.64 -15.46 12.32
CA ALA A 41 8.44 -15.63 11.50
C ALA A 41 8.31 -17.05 10.94
N ARG A 42 9.42 -17.66 10.49
CA ARG A 42 9.39 -19.02 9.91
C ARG A 42 9.21 -20.10 10.97
N PHE A 43 9.91 -19.98 12.09
CA PHE A 43 9.93 -20.98 13.15
C PHE A 43 9.00 -20.60 14.32
N ARG A 44 7.97 -19.77 14.07
CA ARG A 44 7.00 -19.32 15.09
C ARG A 44 6.40 -20.48 15.91
N ARG A 45 6.19 -21.65 15.29
CA ARG A 45 5.66 -22.85 15.97
C ARG A 45 6.74 -23.77 16.55
N GLN A 46 8.02 -23.47 16.37
CA GLN A 46 9.17 -24.32 16.67
C GLN A 46 10.34 -23.50 17.25
N PRO A 47 10.20 -22.94 18.46
CA PRO A 47 11.17 -22.01 19.03
C PRO A 47 12.56 -22.63 19.28
N GLN A 48 12.63 -23.94 19.54
CA GLN A 48 13.89 -24.66 19.72
C GLN A 48 14.73 -24.68 18.44
N LEU A 49 14.09 -24.85 17.28
CA LEU A 49 14.76 -24.79 15.98
C LEU A 49 15.20 -23.38 15.64
N ALA A 50 14.41 -22.36 16.03
CA ALA A 50 14.82 -20.96 15.89
C ALA A 50 16.13 -20.67 16.64
N GLN A 51 16.26 -21.14 17.88
CA GLN A 51 17.48 -20.97 18.68
C GLN A 51 18.70 -21.67 18.05
N GLN A 52 18.52 -22.89 17.53
CA GLN A 52 19.59 -23.62 16.85
C GLN A 52 20.07 -22.91 15.58
N VAL A 53 19.14 -22.40 14.77
CA VAL A 53 19.47 -21.62 13.57
C VAL A 53 20.17 -20.31 13.94
N MET A 54 19.72 -19.64 15.01
CA MET A 54 20.35 -18.41 15.50
C MET A 54 21.71 -18.65 16.16
N ALA A 55 22.05 -19.87 16.58
CA ALA A 55 23.39 -20.18 17.09
C ALA A 55 24.47 -20.02 16.01
N ASN A 56 24.12 -20.23 14.74
CA ASN A 56 25.02 -20.08 13.58
C ASN A 56 24.80 -18.73 12.86
N LEU A 57 24.54 -17.65 13.63
CA LEU A 57 24.22 -16.32 13.10
C LEU A 57 25.28 -15.82 12.11
N ASP A 58 26.57 -15.99 12.42
CA ASP A 58 27.67 -15.46 11.60
C ASP A 58 27.72 -16.13 10.21
N GLU A 59 27.51 -17.44 10.15
CA GLU A 59 27.43 -18.17 8.89
C GLU A 59 26.23 -17.71 8.05
N LEU A 60 25.07 -17.50 8.69
CA LEU A 60 23.87 -16.99 8.02
C LEU A 60 24.08 -15.58 7.47
N GLN A 61 24.72 -14.69 8.24
CA GLN A 61 25.03 -13.34 7.78
C GLN A 61 25.98 -13.36 6.57
N ALA A 62 27.00 -14.22 6.58
CA ALA A 62 27.90 -14.40 5.46
C ALA A 62 27.15 -14.94 4.22
N ALA A 63 26.25 -15.90 4.41
CA ALA A 63 25.44 -16.45 3.34
C ALA A 63 24.47 -15.42 2.73
N VAL A 64 23.81 -14.60 3.56
CA VAL A 64 22.95 -13.51 3.09
C VAL A 64 23.75 -12.47 2.33
N SER A 65 24.94 -12.09 2.82
CA SER A 65 25.83 -11.15 2.12
C SER A 65 26.31 -11.70 0.77
N LYS A 66 26.51 -13.01 0.66
CA LYS A 66 26.82 -13.65 -0.62
C LYS A 66 25.61 -13.64 -1.57
N ALA A 67 24.43 -13.98 -1.06
CA ALA A 67 23.20 -13.98 -1.85
C ALA A 67 22.82 -12.58 -2.34
N GLU A 68 23.01 -11.56 -1.52
CA GLU A 68 22.81 -10.15 -1.88
C GLU A 68 23.64 -9.78 -3.12
N ARG A 69 24.94 -10.11 -3.12
CA ARG A 69 25.81 -9.88 -4.28
C ARG A 69 25.34 -10.67 -5.51
N SER A 70 24.95 -11.93 -5.32
CA SER A 70 24.42 -12.74 -6.43
C SER A 70 23.17 -12.13 -7.05
N ILE A 71 22.23 -11.63 -6.23
CA ILE A 71 21.01 -10.97 -6.73
C ILE A 71 21.39 -9.75 -7.57
N LEU A 72 22.28 -8.88 -7.08
CA LEU A 72 22.74 -7.70 -7.81
C LEU A 72 23.34 -8.03 -9.18
N TYR A 73 24.16 -9.08 -9.27
CA TYR A 73 24.69 -9.54 -10.55
C TYR A 73 23.62 -10.10 -11.47
N ILE A 74 22.66 -10.87 -10.94
CA ILE A 74 21.58 -11.48 -11.73
C ILE A 74 20.67 -10.41 -12.34
N ILE A 75 20.32 -9.37 -11.57
CA ILE A 75 19.49 -8.26 -12.05
C ILE A 75 20.31 -7.20 -12.79
N ASN A 76 21.61 -7.44 -13.02
CA ASN A 76 22.52 -6.49 -13.67
C ASN A 76 22.48 -5.08 -13.07
N PHE A 77 22.34 -4.99 -11.74
CA PHE A 77 22.18 -3.73 -11.00
C PHE A 77 20.98 -2.86 -11.43
N GLU A 78 20.04 -3.41 -12.19
CA GLU A 78 18.79 -2.75 -12.58
C GLU A 78 17.80 -2.85 -11.41
N MET A 79 17.73 -1.78 -10.62
CA MET A 79 16.88 -1.70 -9.41
C MET A 79 15.71 -0.73 -9.57
N VAL A 80 15.51 -0.16 -10.77
CA VAL A 80 14.39 0.75 -11.06
C VAL A 80 13.17 -0.08 -11.42
N ILE A 81 12.30 -0.31 -10.43
CA ILE A 81 11.09 -1.12 -10.62
C ILE A 81 9.87 -0.20 -10.74
N GLN A 82 9.11 -0.38 -11.82
CA GLN A 82 7.78 0.20 -11.92
C GLN A 82 6.75 -0.72 -11.25
N HIS A 83 6.02 -0.18 -10.27
CA HIS A 83 4.98 -0.94 -9.59
C HIS A 83 3.60 -0.68 -10.21
N PRO A 84 2.82 -1.74 -10.52
CA PRO A 84 1.46 -1.61 -11.05
C PRO A 84 0.55 -0.76 -10.16
N HIS A 85 0.82 -0.73 -8.86
CA HIS A 85 0.05 0.01 -7.86
C HIS A 85 -0.01 1.52 -8.16
N LYS A 86 1.16 2.15 -8.36
CA LYS A 86 1.25 3.59 -8.60
C LYS A 86 0.59 3.97 -9.93
N ILE A 87 0.85 3.18 -10.97
CA ILE A 87 0.28 3.39 -12.30
C ILE A 87 -1.25 3.24 -12.25
N ALA A 88 -1.78 2.22 -11.58
CA ALA A 88 -3.22 2.02 -11.47
C ALA A 88 -3.93 3.17 -10.72
N GLN A 89 -3.29 3.75 -9.70
CA GLN A 89 -3.80 4.93 -9.00
C GLN A 89 -3.72 6.20 -9.87
N GLU A 90 -2.69 6.35 -10.69
CA GLU A 90 -2.60 7.47 -11.64
C GLU A 90 -3.69 7.36 -12.72
N LEU A 91 -4.05 6.14 -13.15
CA LEU A 91 -5.16 5.90 -14.07
C LEU A 91 -6.53 6.27 -13.48
N THR A 92 -6.70 6.23 -12.16
CA THR A 92 -7.93 6.69 -11.49
C THR A 92 -7.94 8.18 -11.18
N ASN A 93 -6.78 8.85 -11.25
CA ASN A 93 -6.70 10.28 -10.96
C ASN A 93 -7.33 11.09 -12.12
N PRO A 94 -8.40 11.86 -11.85
CA PRO A 94 -9.09 12.64 -12.88
C PRO A 94 -8.21 13.73 -13.53
N ALA A 95 -7.08 14.09 -12.93
CA ALA A 95 -6.12 15.06 -13.48
C ALA A 95 -5.07 14.43 -14.41
N ALA A 96 -4.76 13.14 -14.25
CA ALA A 96 -3.64 12.48 -14.93
C ALA A 96 -4.07 11.57 -16.11
N PHE A 97 -5.35 11.16 -16.18
CA PHE A 97 -5.81 10.27 -17.25
C PHE A 97 -7.03 10.78 -18.01
N ASN A 98 -7.00 10.52 -19.32
CA ASN A 98 -7.98 10.84 -20.37
C ASN A 98 -9.41 10.26 -20.13
N LEU A 99 -9.69 9.70 -18.96
CA LEU A 99 -11.05 9.36 -18.51
C LEU A 99 -11.68 10.62 -17.89
N ARG A 100 -12.16 11.54 -18.73
CA ARG A 100 -12.98 12.68 -18.25
C ARG A 100 -14.23 12.17 -17.50
N ALA A 101 -14.17 12.27 -16.18
CA ALA A 101 -15.11 12.95 -15.28
C ALA A 101 -16.60 12.57 -15.23
N HIS A 102 -17.12 11.63 -16.03
CA HIS A 102 -18.57 11.34 -16.01
C HIS A 102 -18.98 9.99 -15.42
N THR A 103 -18.04 9.12 -15.02
CA THR A 103 -18.41 7.75 -14.58
C THR A 103 -17.51 7.16 -13.49
N LEU A 104 -16.44 7.83 -13.08
CA LEU A 104 -15.77 7.44 -11.84
C LEU A 104 -16.60 7.96 -10.65
N PRO A 105 -16.65 7.24 -9.52
CA PRO A 105 -17.48 7.65 -8.42
C PRO A 105 -17.03 9.01 -7.86
N SER A 106 -17.84 10.05 -8.08
CA SER A 106 -17.58 11.40 -7.58
C SER A 106 -17.80 11.53 -6.06
N SER A 107 -18.27 10.46 -5.39
CA SER A 107 -18.39 10.43 -3.93
C SER A 107 -17.09 9.94 -3.31
N ASP A 108 -16.57 10.72 -2.35
CA ASP A 108 -15.32 10.42 -1.63
C ASP A 108 -15.27 8.98 -1.08
N GLY A 109 -16.42 8.44 -0.66
CA GLY A 109 -16.55 7.07 -0.17
C GLY A 109 -16.24 6.00 -1.22
N LYS A 110 -16.85 6.10 -2.42
CA LYS A 110 -16.66 5.10 -3.48
C LYS A 110 -15.30 5.21 -4.15
N TYR A 111 -14.73 6.43 -4.26
CA TYR A 111 -13.35 6.60 -4.71
C TYR A 111 -12.35 5.95 -3.76
N ARG A 112 -12.59 6.05 -2.44
CA ARG A 112 -11.78 5.37 -1.44
C ARG A 112 -11.88 3.85 -1.53
N GLU A 113 -13.09 3.32 -1.74
CA GLU A 113 -13.32 1.89 -1.96
C GLU A 113 -12.60 1.38 -3.21
N LEU A 114 -12.63 2.16 -4.30
CA LEU A 114 -11.91 1.83 -5.54
C LEU A 114 -10.39 1.77 -5.32
N ASN A 115 -9.80 2.78 -4.68
CA ASN A 115 -8.37 2.76 -4.40
C ASN A 115 -7.97 1.61 -3.47
N PHE A 116 -8.82 1.25 -2.51
CA PHE A 116 -8.60 0.09 -1.67
C PHE A 116 -8.67 -1.22 -2.46
N ALA A 117 -9.65 -1.36 -3.37
CA ALA A 117 -9.74 -2.51 -4.26
C ALA A 117 -8.51 -2.62 -5.18
N ILE A 118 -8.07 -1.50 -5.76
CA ILE A 118 -6.84 -1.43 -6.57
C ILE A 118 -5.62 -1.90 -5.78
N TYR A 119 -5.44 -1.42 -4.54
CA TYR A 119 -4.35 -1.85 -3.67
C TYR A 119 -4.35 -3.37 -3.46
N ASN A 120 -5.52 -3.94 -3.14
CA ASN A 120 -5.65 -5.38 -2.90
C ASN A 120 -5.38 -6.22 -4.16
N VAL A 121 -5.95 -5.82 -5.30
CA VAL A 121 -5.77 -6.53 -6.57
C VAL A 121 -4.33 -6.41 -7.07
N ALA A 122 -3.70 -5.24 -6.92
CA ALA A 122 -2.27 -5.05 -7.22
C ALA A 122 -1.40 -5.99 -6.37
N ASN A 123 -1.67 -6.12 -5.06
CA ASN A 123 -0.94 -7.04 -4.19
C ASN A 123 -1.17 -8.52 -4.53
N ALA A 124 -2.34 -8.87 -5.07
CA ALA A 124 -2.57 -10.21 -5.62
C ALA A 124 -1.72 -10.42 -6.88
N SER A 125 -1.61 -9.43 -7.77
CA SER A 125 -0.77 -9.52 -8.97
C SER A 125 0.73 -9.72 -8.67
N LEU A 126 1.23 -9.20 -7.53
CA LEU A 126 2.62 -9.41 -7.11
C LEU A 126 2.87 -10.81 -6.52
N GLN A 127 1.81 -11.56 -6.22
CA GLN A 127 1.91 -12.96 -5.78
C GLN A 127 1.90 -13.96 -6.94
N THR A 128 1.72 -13.48 -8.17
CA THR A 128 1.83 -14.27 -9.41
C THR A 128 3.16 -13.99 -10.11
N THR A 129 3.37 -14.58 -11.28
CA THR A 129 4.54 -14.32 -12.14
C THR A 129 4.26 -13.26 -13.20
N LEU A 130 3.19 -12.46 -13.06
CA LEU A 130 2.80 -11.47 -14.09
C LEU A 130 3.87 -10.42 -14.36
N CYS A 131 4.64 -10.02 -13.34
CA CYS A 131 5.75 -9.07 -13.49
C CYS A 131 6.88 -9.56 -14.40
N LEU A 132 6.94 -10.86 -14.71
CA LEU A 132 7.89 -11.45 -15.65
C LEU A 132 7.29 -11.66 -17.05
N GLN A 133 5.97 -11.56 -17.18
CA GLN A 133 5.23 -11.83 -18.42
C GLN A 133 4.80 -10.54 -19.12
N TYR A 134 4.41 -9.53 -18.35
CA TYR A 134 3.80 -8.29 -18.84
C TYR A 134 4.45 -7.04 -18.23
N PRO A 135 4.49 -5.92 -18.95
CA PRO A 135 5.00 -4.67 -18.41
C PRO A 135 4.03 -4.09 -17.38
N ALA A 136 4.57 -3.35 -16.39
CA ALA A 136 3.79 -2.81 -15.28
C ALA A 136 2.55 -1.98 -15.69
N PRO A 137 2.58 -1.16 -16.76
CA PRO A 137 1.39 -0.47 -17.25
C PRO A 137 0.25 -1.41 -17.69
N SER A 138 0.56 -2.53 -18.34
CA SER A 138 -0.46 -3.50 -18.76
C SER A 138 -1.10 -4.21 -17.57
N ILE A 139 -0.28 -4.56 -16.57
CA ILE A 139 -0.76 -5.14 -15.30
C ILE A 139 -1.65 -4.13 -14.57
N ALA A 140 -1.29 -2.85 -14.56
CA ALA A 140 -2.08 -1.80 -13.94
C ALA A 140 -3.50 -1.67 -14.57
N VAL A 141 -3.61 -1.82 -15.88
CA VAL A 141 -4.92 -1.86 -16.57
C VAL A 141 -5.75 -3.06 -16.11
N ALA A 142 -5.14 -4.25 -16.01
CA ALA A 142 -5.83 -5.46 -15.51
C ALA A 142 -6.28 -5.31 -14.05
N VAL A 143 -5.42 -4.73 -13.20
CA VAL A 143 -5.72 -4.42 -11.80
C VAL A 143 -6.92 -3.49 -11.69
N LEU A 144 -6.92 -2.38 -12.44
CA LEU A 144 -8.02 -1.42 -12.44
C LEU A 144 -9.31 -2.06 -12.98
N TYR A 145 -9.22 -2.84 -14.06
CA TYR A 145 -10.36 -3.55 -14.63
C TYR A 145 -11.02 -4.50 -13.62
N LEU A 146 -10.22 -5.31 -12.91
CA LEU A 146 -10.73 -6.18 -11.85
C LEU A 146 -11.31 -5.40 -10.68
N ALA A 147 -10.63 -4.35 -10.21
CA ALA A 147 -11.11 -3.53 -9.10
C ALA A 147 -12.48 -2.90 -9.41
N MET A 148 -12.67 -2.38 -10.62
CA MET A 148 -13.95 -1.84 -11.07
C MET A 148 -15.04 -2.91 -11.16
N ASN A 149 -14.71 -4.09 -11.69
CA ASN A 149 -15.66 -5.21 -11.78
C ASN A 149 -16.10 -5.71 -10.40
N LEU A 150 -15.17 -5.81 -9.43
CA LEU A 150 -15.46 -6.22 -8.06
C LEU A 150 -16.41 -5.26 -7.35
N LEU A 151 -16.25 -3.95 -7.59
CA LEU A 151 -17.11 -2.91 -7.03
C LEU A 151 -18.37 -2.66 -7.86
N LYS A 152 -18.58 -3.40 -8.95
CA LYS A 152 -19.67 -3.21 -9.90
C LYS A 152 -19.78 -1.74 -10.35
N CYS A 153 -18.64 -1.07 -10.50
CA CYS A 153 -18.61 0.29 -11.03
C CYS A 153 -19.02 0.25 -12.50
N GLU A 154 -19.81 1.23 -12.94
CA GLU A 154 -20.13 1.39 -14.35
C GLU A 154 -18.84 1.71 -15.10
N ALA A 155 -18.40 0.79 -15.97
CA ALA A 155 -17.21 0.99 -16.77
C ALA A 155 -17.47 2.12 -17.78
N PRO A 156 -16.65 3.19 -17.80
CA PRO A 156 -16.85 4.29 -18.73
C PRO A 156 -16.68 3.77 -20.17
N MET A 157 -17.68 4.03 -21.01
CA MET A 157 -17.57 3.85 -22.45
C MET A 157 -17.05 5.15 -23.06
N PHE A 158 -15.88 5.10 -23.70
CA PHE A 158 -15.32 6.24 -24.42
C PHE A 158 -15.41 5.98 -25.93
N ARG A 159 -16.16 6.83 -26.63
CA ARG A 159 -16.40 6.74 -28.09
C ARG A 159 -16.95 5.37 -28.53
N GLY A 160 -17.88 4.81 -27.75
CA GLY A 160 -18.51 3.51 -28.03
C GLY A 160 -17.61 2.29 -27.77
N LYS A 161 -16.43 2.50 -27.17
CA LYS A 161 -15.46 1.47 -26.80
C LYS A 161 -15.24 1.44 -25.28
N GLN A 162 -14.89 0.28 -24.74
CA GLN A 162 -14.54 0.14 -23.33
C GLN A 162 -13.28 0.95 -23.02
N TRP A 163 -13.17 1.53 -21.83
CA TRP A 163 -12.05 2.42 -21.46
C TRP A 163 -10.66 1.78 -21.65
N TRP A 164 -10.53 0.48 -21.34
CA TRP A 164 -9.27 -0.25 -21.49
C TRP A 164 -8.85 -0.44 -22.96
N GLN A 165 -9.77 -0.31 -23.91
CA GLN A 165 -9.46 -0.41 -25.35
C GLN A 165 -8.70 0.81 -25.88
N HIS A 166 -8.55 1.87 -25.07
CA HIS A 166 -7.68 3.02 -25.36
C HIS A 166 -6.26 2.82 -24.84
N THR A 167 -5.98 1.66 -24.24
CA THR A 167 -4.66 1.24 -23.79
C THR A 167 -4.08 0.25 -24.81
N PRO A 168 -2.75 -0.01 -24.83
CA PRO A 168 -2.15 -0.98 -25.74
C PRO A 168 -2.48 -2.44 -25.40
N VAL A 169 -3.22 -2.70 -24.32
CA VAL A 169 -3.55 -4.06 -23.85
C VAL A 169 -4.65 -4.68 -24.71
N ASN A 170 -4.41 -5.91 -25.19
CA ASN A 170 -5.42 -6.63 -25.96
C ASN A 170 -6.37 -7.44 -25.04
N ALA A 171 -7.51 -7.88 -25.58
CA ALA A 171 -8.54 -8.57 -24.79
C ALA A 171 -8.07 -9.93 -24.23
N LEU A 172 -7.18 -10.63 -24.93
CA LEU A 172 -6.66 -11.93 -24.51
C LEU A 172 -5.66 -11.78 -23.36
N GLU A 173 -4.74 -10.83 -23.48
CA GLU A 173 -3.79 -10.43 -22.44
C GLU A 173 -4.53 -9.96 -21.20
N LEU A 174 -5.55 -9.11 -21.36
CA LEU A 174 -6.37 -8.65 -20.25
C LEU A 174 -6.99 -9.84 -19.52
N LYS A 175 -7.62 -10.76 -20.27
CA LYS A 175 -8.25 -11.96 -19.68
C LYS A 175 -7.22 -12.83 -18.97
N ASP A 176 -6.09 -13.13 -19.58
CA ASP A 176 -5.02 -13.93 -18.99
C ASP A 176 -4.49 -13.30 -17.68
N MET A 177 -4.17 -12.01 -17.71
CA MET A 177 -3.74 -11.29 -16.51
C MET A 177 -4.80 -11.35 -15.41
N THR A 178 -6.08 -11.17 -15.75
CA THR A 178 -7.14 -11.21 -14.75
C THR A 178 -7.39 -12.61 -14.19
N ASP A 179 -7.32 -13.64 -15.03
CA ASP A 179 -7.52 -15.04 -14.62
C ASP A 179 -6.40 -15.46 -13.65
N GLN A 180 -5.14 -15.14 -13.94
CA GLN A 180 -4.01 -15.40 -13.05
C GLN A 180 -4.14 -14.67 -11.71
N ILE A 181 -4.64 -13.42 -11.69
CA ILE A 181 -4.87 -12.68 -10.44
C ILE A 181 -6.01 -13.32 -9.63
N LEU A 182 -7.09 -13.73 -10.29
CA LEU A 182 -8.24 -14.35 -9.63
C LEU A 182 -7.89 -15.71 -9.03
N GLU A 183 -7.02 -16.48 -9.69
CA GLU A 183 -6.55 -17.77 -9.18
C GLU A 183 -5.89 -17.66 -7.79
N VAL A 184 -5.22 -16.54 -7.49
CA VAL A 184 -4.63 -16.28 -6.16
C VAL A 184 -5.70 -16.31 -5.06
N TYR A 185 -6.91 -15.83 -5.35
CA TYR A 185 -8.02 -15.80 -4.40
C TYR A 185 -8.71 -17.17 -4.25
N GLU A 186 -8.60 -18.04 -5.25
CA GLU A 186 -9.15 -19.41 -5.21
C GLU A 186 -8.23 -20.36 -4.43
N GLN A 187 -6.92 -20.28 -4.68
CA GLN A 187 -5.91 -21.10 -4.01
C GLN A 187 -5.73 -20.72 -2.54
N ARG A 188 -6.06 -19.48 -2.18
CA ARG A 188 -6.09 -18.99 -0.82
C ARG A 188 -7.42 -18.28 -0.62
N PRO A 189 -8.47 -18.97 -0.12
CA PRO A 189 -9.59 -18.25 0.46
C PRO A 189 -8.94 -17.37 1.52
N LEU A 190 -8.94 -16.07 1.27
CA LEU A 190 -8.39 -15.10 2.20
C LEU A 190 -8.88 -15.52 3.58
N ARG A 191 -8.02 -15.54 4.59
CA ARG A 191 -8.53 -15.15 5.91
C ARG A 191 -8.94 -13.68 5.76
N VAL A 192 -10.03 -13.44 5.04
CA VAL A 192 -10.72 -12.16 5.00
C VAL A 192 -11.15 -11.97 6.44
N PRO A 193 -10.68 -10.92 7.13
CA PRO A 193 -11.60 -10.21 7.99
C PRO A 193 -12.69 -9.70 7.04
N GLN A 194 -13.72 -10.53 6.86
CA GLN A 194 -15.01 -10.26 6.27
C GLN A 194 -15.20 -8.80 5.81
N PHE A 195 -14.72 -8.44 4.62
CA PHE A 195 -14.89 -7.13 3.96
C PHE A 195 -14.74 -5.88 4.86
N THR A 196 -14.14 -6.02 6.05
CA THR A 196 -13.99 -4.94 7.01
C THR A 196 -12.64 -4.36 6.68
N LEU A 197 -12.69 -3.49 5.66
CA LEU A 197 -11.98 -2.23 5.62
C LEU A 197 -10.79 -2.25 6.58
N LEU A 198 -9.65 -2.79 6.12
CA LEU A 198 -8.38 -2.47 6.76
C LEU A 198 -8.33 -0.94 6.78
N PRO A 199 -8.31 -0.31 7.97
CA PRO A 199 -8.26 1.14 8.02
C PRO A 199 -6.95 1.58 7.35
N PRO A 200 -6.97 2.69 6.59
CA PRO A 200 -5.76 3.21 5.98
C PRO A 200 -4.70 3.47 7.07
N PRO A 201 -3.41 3.20 6.79
CA PRO A 201 -2.34 3.52 7.71
C PRO A 201 -2.32 5.06 7.89
N GLY A 202 -2.76 5.53 9.06
CA GLY A 202 -2.84 6.96 9.36
C GLY A 202 -3.87 7.39 10.40
N SER A 203 -4.81 6.54 10.81
CA SER A 203 -5.76 6.91 11.87
C SER A 203 -5.18 6.69 13.28
N HIS A 204 -4.19 7.48 13.67
CA HIS A 204 -3.99 7.78 15.09
C HIS A 204 -5.16 8.67 15.54
N LYS A 205 -6.27 8.05 15.93
CA LYS A 205 -7.25 8.74 16.77
C LYS A 205 -6.55 9.06 18.08
N ARG A 206 -6.32 10.36 18.36
CA ARG A 206 -6.12 10.84 19.74
C ARG A 206 -7.26 10.25 20.55
N GLN A 207 -6.94 9.48 21.58
CA GLN A 207 -7.90 9.14 22.61
C GLN A 207 -8.36 10.46 23.25
N PRO A 208 -9.67 10.73 23.39
CA PRO A 208 -10.13 11.75 24.30
C PRO A 208 -9.77 11.29 25.72
N ALA A 209 -9.09 12.15 26.48
CA ALA A 209 -8.82 11.91 27.88
C ALA A 209 -10.14 11.70 28.64
N LEU A 210 -10.18 10.66 29.47
CA LEU A 210 -11.23 10.46 30.47
C LEU A 210 -11.22 11.68 31.41
N VAL A 211 -12.26 12.50 31.32
CA VAL A 211 -12.62 13.47 32.36
C VAL A 211 -13.14 12.66 33.55
N GLN A 212 -12.36 12.60 34.62
CA GLN A 212 -12.85 12.20 35.93
C GLN A 212 -13.52 13.42 36.56
N GLU A 213 -14.82 13.30 36.83
CA GLU A 213 -15.54 14.22 37.69
C GLU A 213 -15.10 14.01 39.14
N GLU A 214 -14.54 15.05 39.75
CA GLU A 214 -14.56 15.22 41.21
C GLU A 214 -14.87 16.68 41.57
N GLY A 215 -15.96 16.84 42.31
CA GLY A 215 -16.08 17.69 43.50
C GLY A 215 -15.82 19.20 43.38
N GLN A 216 -16.89 20.00 43.41
CA GLN A 216 -16.83 21.38 43.91
C GLN A 216 -16.36 21.40 45.38
N PRO A 217 -15.62 22.45 45.82
CA PRO A 217 -16.34 23.57 46.46
C PRO A 217 -15.77 24.98 46.20
N ALA A 218 -16.70 25.94 46.30
CA ALA A 218 -16.63 27.33 46.80
C ALA A 218 -15.63 28.36 46.21
N MET A 219 -16.21 29.49 45.77
CA MET A 219 -15.53 30.73 45.36
C MET A 219 -14.95 31.52 46.55
N PRO A 220 -14.18 32.59 46.26
CA PRO A 220 -14.77 33.90 46.54
C PRO A 220 -14.70 34.90 45.37
N GLU A 221 -15.71 35.76 45.37
CA GLU A 221 -15.96 36.93 44.52
C GLU A 221 -14.78 37.90 44.43
N VAL A 222 -14.61 38.59 43.29
CA VAL A 222 -14.44 40.06 43.22
C VAL A 222 -14.83 40.60 41.83
N HIS A 223 -15.94 41.37 41.85
CA HIS A 223 -16.34 42.54 41.05
C HIS A 223 -16.25 42.61 39.51
N MET A 224 -17.45 42.72 38.91
CA MET A 224 -17.75 43.45 37.69
C MET A 224 -17.52 44.96 37.85
N GLN A 225 -16.93 45.58 36.84
CA GLN A 225 -17.26 46.94 36.41
C GLN A 225 -17.57 46.90 34.92
N ILE A 226 -18.82 47.24 34.59
CA ILE A 226 -19.30 47.52 33.25
C ILE A 226 -19.25 49.05 33.12
N GLU A 227 -18.40 49.55 32.24
CA GLU A 227 -18.56 50.88 31.64
C GLU A 227 -18.64 50.67 30.13
N GLY A 228 -19.75 51.12 29.57
CA GLY A 228 -19.99 51.08 28.13
C GLY A 228 -19.28 52.22 27.43
N ASP A 229 -19.07 52.04 26.13
CA ASP A 229 -19.30 53.12 25.18
C ASP A 229 -19.58 52.52 23.79
N GLU A 230 -20.73 52.91 23.23
CA GLU A 230 -21.08 52.71 21.84
C GLU A 230 -20.25 53.67 20.98
N GLN A 231 -19.53 53.16 19.98
CA GLN A 231 -19.20 53.93 18.78
C GLN A 231 -19.14 53.04 17.55
N GLN A 232 -19.92 53.44 16.54
CA GLN A 232 -20.04 52.84 15.21
C GLN A 232 -18.85 53.24 14.30
N VAL A 233 -18.88 52.67 13.08
CA VAL A 233 -18.15 53.03 11.84
C VAL A 233 -16.79 52.32 11.74
N GLU A 234 -16.44 51.50 10.73
CA GLU A 234 -16.67 51.58 9.29
C GLU A 234 -16.40 50.21 8.62
N ALA A 235 -17.08 49.93 7.50
CA ALA A 235 -16.93 48.72 6.70
C ALA A 235 -15.70 48.82 5.77
N VAL A 236 -14.80 47.83 5.82
CA VAL A 236 -13.66 47.69 4.90
C VAL A 236 -13.93 46.57 3.89
N GLN A 237 -13.96 46.91 2.61
CA GLN A 237 -14.09 45.95 1.50
C GLN A 237 -12.77 45.21 1.23
N PRO A 238 -12.79 43.94 0.78
CA PRO A 238 -11.59 43.20 0.43
C PRO A 238 -11.13 43.55 -1.00
N GLN A 239 -9.91 44.09 -1.12
CA GLN A 239 -9.23 44.27 -2.41
C GLN A 239 -8.73 42.93 -2.96
N GLN A 240 -9.03 42.72 -4.24
CA GLN A 240 -8.61 41.61 -5.09
C GLN A 240 -7.09 41.64 -5.31
N TYR A 241 -6.40 40.51 -5.14
CA TYR A 241 -5.05 40.32 -5.65
C TYR A 241 -5.09 39.61 -7.01
N LEU A 242 -4.48 40.30 -7.98
CA LEU A 242 -4.33 39.97 -9.39
C LEU A 242 -3.28 38.87 -9.58
N VAL A 243 -3.60 37.95 -10.49
CA VAL A 243 -2.72 36.92 -11.04
C VAL A 243 -1.73 37.56 -12.01
N VAL A 244 -0.45 37.21 -11.88
CA VAL A 244 0.51 37.15 -12.99
C VAL A 244 1.14 35.77 -12.99
#